data_AF-A0A7K2M6U6-F1
#
_entry.id   AF-A0A7K2M6U6-F1
#
_cell.length_a   1.000
_cell.length_b   1.000
_cell.length_c   1.000
_cell.angle_alpha   90.00
_cell.angle_beta   90.00
_cell.angle_gamma   90.00
#
_symmetry.space_group_name_H-M   'P 1'
#
loop_
_entity.id
_entity.type
_entity.pdbx_description
1 polymer ?
#
loop_
_entity_poly.entity_id
_entity_poly.type
_entity_poly.pdbx_seq_one_letter_code
_entity_poly.pdbx_strand_id
1 'polypeptide(L)'
;GGAAGGWLGWRAAARDALYGPAGFYRRPEGPAGHFRTSVHASPLFATAVARLLCRVDQALGRPARLDFVDMAAGRGELAAGV
;
A
#
# COMPACT_ATOMS: atom_id res chain seq x y z
N GLY A 1 5.27 -18.01 -37.02
CA GLY A 1 6.16 -16.88 -37.34
C GLY A 1 6.03 -15.87 -36.23
N GLY A 2 7.09 -15.65 -35.46
CA GLY A 2 7.07 -14.87 -34.23
C GLY A 2 6.77 -13.40 -34.50
N ALA A 3 5.82 -12.85 -33.75
CA ALA A 3 5.74 -11.41 -33.58
C ALA A 3 6.99 -11.01 -32.78
N ALA A 4 7.94 -10.38 -33.46
CA ALA A 4 9.13 -9.81 -32.85
C ALA A 4 8.72 -8.87 -31.71
N GLY A 5 8.99 -9.30 -30.48
CA GLY A 5 8.69 -8.55 -29.26
C GLY A 5 9.52 -7.27 -29.23
N GLY A 6 8.90 -6.16 -29.61
CA GLY A 6 9.49 -4.84 -29.41
C GLY A 6 9.73 -4.59 -27.92
N TRP A 7 10.77 -3.83 -27.61
CA TRP A 7 11.02 -3.38 -26.24
C TRP A 7 9.80 -2.64 -25.70
N LEU A 8 9.30 -3.07 -24.56
CA LEU A 8 8.27 -2.34 -23.85
C LEU A 8 8.88 -1.10 -23.20
N GLY A 9 8.15 0.01 -23.23
CA GLY A 9 8.48 1.15 -22.37
C GLY A 9 8.49 0.71 -20.90
N TRP A 10 9.43 1.23 -20.12
CA TRP A 10 9.63 0.84 -18.72
C TRP A 10 8.34 0.81 -17.90
N ARG A 11 7.47 1.82 -18.06
CA ARG A 11 6.16 1.87 -17.37
C ARG A 11 5.28 0.67 -17.70
N ALA A 12 5.22 0.27 -18.96
CA ALA A 12 4.42 -0.88 -19.39
C ALA A 12 5.01 -2.19 -18.88
N ALA A 13 6.34 -2.36 -18.98
CA ALA A 13 7.05 -3.52 -18.47
C ALA A 13 6.88 -3.66 -16.95
N ALA A 14 7.06 -2.59 -16.18
CA ALA A 14 6.90 -2.59 -14.73
C ALA A 14 5.45 -2.87 -14.31
N ARG A 15 4.46 -2.31 -15.02
CA ARG A 15 3.04 -2.59 -14.74
C ARG A 15 2.70 -4.06 -14.95
N ASP A 16 3.20 -4.67 -16.02
CA ASP A 16 2.97 -6.09 -16.29
C ASP A 16 3.67 -6.98 -15.25
N ALA A 17 4.93 -6.71 -14.95
CA ALA A 17 5.70 -7.46 -13.96
C ALA A 17 5.10 -7.38 -12.54
N LEU A 18 4.51 -6.24 -12.15
CA LEU A 18 3.92 -6.04 -10.83
C LEU A 18 2.46 -6.51 -10.75
N TYR A 19 1.64 -6.22 -11.76
CA TYR A 19 0.16 -6.33 -11.68
C TYR A 19 -0.48 -7.18 -12.79
N GLY A 20 0.29 -7.65 -13.76
CA GLY A 20 -0.17 -8.55 -14.82
C GLY A 20 -0.64 -9.91 -14.27
N PRO A 21 -1.16 -10.81 -15.12
CA PRO A 21 -1.68 -12.10 -14.69
C PRO A 21 -0.68 -12.94 -13.88
N ALA A 22 0.61 -12.89 -14.24
CA ALA A 22 1.71 -13.53 -13.50
C ALA A 22 2.50 -12.57 -12.59
N GLY A 23 1.95 -11.37 -12.38
CA GLY A 23 2.61 -10.26 -11.70
C GLY A 23 2.85 -10.53 -10.22
N PHE A 24 3.89 -9.91 -9.67
CA PHE A 24 4.36 -10.11 -8.30
C PHE A 24 3.25 -9.97 -7.25
N TYR A 25 2.40 -8.95 -7.33
CA TYR A 25 1.35 -8.70 -6.33
C TYR A 25 0.15 -9.65 -6.41
N ARG A 26 0.05 -10.50 -7.45
CA ARG A 26 -1.02 -11.50 -7.59
C ARG A 26 -0.65 -12.88 -7.06
N ARG A 27 0.61 -13.09 -6.67
CA ARG A 27 1.10 -14.38 -6.19
C ARG A 27 0.64 -14.65 -4.75
N PRO A 28 0.44 -15.92 -4.35
CA PRO A 28 -0.08 -16.27 -3.03
C PRO A 28 0.78 -15.78 -1.86
N GLU A 29 2.10 -15.76 -2.03
CA GLU A 29 3.04 -15.33 -1.00
C GLU A 29 2.87 -13.83 -0.69
N GLY A 30 2.51 -13.05 -1.71
CA GLY A 30 2.32 -11.61 -1.65
C GLY A 30 3.56 -10.83 -1.20
N PRO A 31 3.51 -9.49 -1.23
CA PRO A 31 4.64 -8.65 -0.82
C PRO A 31 5.08 -8.87 0.63
N ALA A 32 4.16 -9.24 1.52
CA ALA A 32 4.47 -9.45 2.94
C ALA A 32 5.33 -10.69 3.21
N GLY A 33 5.41 -11.64 2.27
CA GLY A 33 6.38 -12.74 2.32
C GLY A 33 7.82 -12.32 1.97
N HIS A 34 8.00 -11.11 1.43
CA HIS A 34 9.29 -10.63 0.92
C HIS A 34 9.81 -9.38 1.63
N PHE A 35 8.89 -8.58 2.19
CA PHE A 35 9.22 -7.28 2.77
C PHE A 35 8.64 -7.14 4.17
N ARG A 36 9.38 -6.43 5.01
CA ARG A 36 8.90 -5.94 6.30
C ARG A 36 8.78 -4.42 6.21
N THR A 37 7.56 -3.91 6.27
CA THR A 37 7.28 -2.46 6.28
C THR A 37 7.31 -1.89 7.70
N SER A 38 7.26 -0.57 7.86
CA SER A 38 7.32 0.12 9.17
C SER A 38 6.28 -0.37 10.17
N VAL A 39 5.06 -0.67 9.71
CA VAL A 39 3.99 -1.21 10.57
C VAL A 39 4.33 -2.57 11.16
N HIS A 40 5.13 -3.37 10.45
CA HIS A 40 5.59 -4.66 10.96
C HIS A 40 6.79 -4.52 11.89
N ALA A 41 7.51 -3.38 11.90
CA ALA A 41 8.67 -3.20 12.75
C ALA A 41 8.27 -2.99 14.22
N SER A 42 7.22 -2.20 14.48
CA SER A 42 6.75 -1.85 15.82
C SER A 42 5.36 -1.19 15.76
N PRO A 43 4.53 -1.30 16.82
CA PRO A 43 3.26 -0.56 16.91
C PRO A 43 3.41 0.96 16.87
N LEU A 44 4.62 1.49 17.12
CA LEU A 44 4.88 2.93 17.16
C LEU A 44 4.47 3.68 15.88
N PHE A 45 4.59 3.03 14.72
CA PHE A 45 4.22 3.67 13.46
C PHE A 45 2.71 3.92 13.38
N ALA A 46 1.89 2.92 13.72
CA ALA A 46 0.44 3.05 13.72
C ALA A 46 -0.02 4.08 14.76
N THR A 47 0.58 4.06 15.98
CA THR A 47 0.33 5.08 17.01
C THR A 47 0.66 6.50 16.54
N ALA A 48 1.74 6.68 15.78
CA ALA A 48 2.10 7.99 15.24
C ALA A 48 1.07 8.48 14.21
N VAL A 49 0.56 7.58 13.36
CA VAL A 49 -0.50 7.87 12.38
C VAL A 49 -1.81 8.22 13.07
N ALA A 50 -2.22 7.48 14.12
CA ALA A 50 -3.41 7.81 14.92
C ALA A 50 -3.29 9.20 15.57
N ARG A 51 -2.12 9.53 16.13
CA ARG A 51 -1.86 10.88 16.68
C ARG A 51 -1.91 11.96 15.62
N LEU A 52 -1.43 11.68 14.41
CA LEU A 52 -1.57 12.61 13.29
C LEU A 52 -3.04 12.80 12.90
N LEU A 53 -3.82 11.74 12.84
CA LEU A 53 -5.25 11.80 12.53
C LEU A 53 -6.01 12.68 13.53
N CYS A 54 -5.75 12.54 14.84
CA CYS A 54 -6.32 13.42 15.87
C CYS A 54 -5.94 14.90 15.70
N ARG A 55 -4.71 15.19 15.25
CA ARG A 55 -4.27 16.57 14.97
C ARG A 55 -4.95 17.13 13.72
N VAL A 56 -5.13 16.30 12.69
CA VAL A 56 -5.84 16.68 11.46
C VAL A 56 -7.32 16.96 11.77
N ASP A 57 -7.99 16.10 12.54
CA ASP A 57 -9.36 16.32 12.99
C ASP A 57 -9.53 17.68 13.68
N GLN A 58 -8.63 18.01 14.60
CA GLN A 58 -8.64 19.31 15.29
C GLN A 58 -8.37 20.47 14.33
N ALA A 59 -7.39 20.34 13.43
CA ALA A 59 -7.04 21.39 12.47
C ALA A 59 -8.17 21.65 11.45
N LEU A 60 -8.99 20.65 11.16
CA LEU A 60 -10.19 20.75 10.32
C LEU A 60 -11.42 21.26 11.09
N GLY A 61 -11.29 21.55 12.38
CA GLY A 61 -12.40 22.05 13.21
C GLY A 61 -13.38 20.97 13.66
N ARG A 62 -12.94 19.71 13.78
CA ARG A 62 -13.75 18.55 14.20
C ARG A 62 -15.02 18.37 13.36
N PRO A 63 -14.88 18.06 12.06
CA PRO A 63 -16.03 17.80 11.21
C PRO A 63 -16.86 16.63 11.74
N ALA A 64 -18.16 16.59 11.38
CA ALA A 64 -19.04 15.49 11.77
C ALA A 64 -18.59 14.11 11.26
N ARG A 65 -17.75 14.09 10.22
CA ARG A 65 -17.13 12.89 9.65
C ARG A 65 -15.70 13.23 9.24
N LEU A 66 -14.79 12.31 9.56
CA LEU A 66 -13.43 12.27 9.05
C LEU A 66 -13.11 10.81 8.68
N ASP A 67 -12.71 10.57 7.43
CA ASP A 67 -12.40 9.23 6.96
C ASP A 67 -10.87 9.02 6.92
N PHE A 68 -10.41 7.89 7.47
CA PHE A 68 -9.04 7.42 7.31
C PHE A 68 -8.98 6.39 6.17
N VAL A 69 -8.19 6.67 5.14
CA VAL A 69 -8.08 5.82 3.94
C VAL A 69 -6.66 5.28 3.81
N ASP A 70 -6.49 3.97 4.00
CA ASP A 70 -5.22 3.26 3.81
C ASP A 70 -5.14 2.67 2.40
N MET A 71 -4.42 3.35 1.52
CA MET A 71 -4.31 2.96 0.11
C MET A 71 -3.31 1.81 -0.05
N ALA A 72 -3.76 0.70 -0.65
CA ALA A 72 -2.97 -0.52 -0.76
C ALA A 72 -2.54 -1.08 0.61
N ALA A 73 -3.52 -1.16 1.53
CA ALA A 73 -3.36 -1.53 2.93
C ALA A 73 -2.72 -2.90 3.24
N GLY A 74 -2.29 -3.67 2.24
CA GLY A 74 -1.82 -5.03 2.43
C GLY A 74 -2.95 -5.91 2.98
N ARG A 75 -2.80 -6.39 4.21
CA ARG A 75 -3.86 -7.11 4.94
C ARG A 75 -4.54 -6.24 6.00
N GLY A 76 -4.31 -4.93 5.97
CA GLY A 76 -4.91 -3.96 6.88
C GLY A 76 -4.11 -3.73 8.15
N GLU A 77 -2.83 -4.11 8.19
CA GLU A 77 -2.01 -4.04 9.40
C GLU A 77 -1.91 -2.62 9.97
N LEU A 78 -1.85 -1.60 9.11
CA LEU A 78 -1.82 -0.20 9.56
C LEU A 78 -3.19 0.23 10.08
N ALA A 79 -4.25 0.04 9.30
CA ALA A 79 -5.61 0.40 9.71
C ALA A 79 -6.06 -0.30 11.00
N ALA A 80 -5.60 -1.52 11.27
CA ALA A 80 -5.90 -2.23 12.52
C ALA A 80 -5.19 -1.65 13.76
N GLY A 81 -4.07 -0.92 13.57
CA GLY A 81 -3.30 -0.33 14.66
C GLY A 81 -3.51 1.18 14.85
N VAL A 82 -4.25 1.83 13.95
CA VAL A 82 -4.64 3.25 14.01
C VAL A 82 -5.97 3.39 14.74
#